data_AF-A0A2G9XND0-F1
#
_entry.id   AF-A0A2G9XND0-F1
#
_cell.length_a   1.000
_cell.length_b   1.000
_cell.length_c   1.000
_cell.angle_alpha   90.00
_cell.angle_beta   90.00
_cell.angle_gamma   90.00
#
_symmetry.space_group_name_H-M   'P 1'
#
loop_
_entity.id
_entity.type
_entity.pdbx_description
1 polymer ?
#
loop_
_entity_poly.entity_id
_entity_poly.type
_entity_poly.pdbx_seq_one_letter_code
_entity_poly.pdbx_strand_id
1 'polypeptide(L)'
;MNKEKTLPEVSREIGVTPDKARYWLSLLGIEAEKRNRTLIITPEAEKALLGMKNFVAEGFPPGEAAKRVKTASDEIQTLFPVPVVQTPVVDMTVTNNRLGTVEKALLLLVEQNQRVQGELISLRQENAALRHYLMPPEQPTLPVTPWQPEKGKDPLEGLAWYQRAWVQVFEPWKMRRYAS
;
A
#
# COMPACT_ATOMS: atom_id res chain seq x y z
N MET A 1 -9.24 0.44 18.44
CA MET A 1 -8.71 0.95 17.16
C MET A 1 -7.22 1.24 17.36
N ASN A 2 -6.35 0.37 16.85
CA ASN A 2 -4.91 0.61 16.89
C ASN A 2 -4.58 1.57 15.74
N LYS A 3 -4.29 2.84 16.06
CA LYS A 3 -3.89 3.83 15.06
C LYS A 3 -2.48 3.48 14.58
N GLU A 4 -2.33 3.23 13.29
CA GLU A 4 -1.02 3.13 12.65
C GLU A 4 -0.31 4.49 12.79
N LYS A 5 0.87 4.51 13.44
CA LYS A 5 1.68 5.72 13.61
C LYS A 5 2.94 5.64 12.75
N THR A 6 3.40 6.78 12.26
CA THR A 6 4.65 6.83 11.50
C THR A 6 5.87 6.94 12.41
N LEU A 7 7.02 6.43 11.98
CA LEU A 7 8.28 6.52 12.72
C LEU A 7 8.65 7.95 13.16
N PRO A 8 8.50 9.00 12.31
CA PRO A 8 8.77 10.37 12.74
C PRO A 8 7.85 10.83 13.88
N GLU A 9 6.56 10.47 13.85
CA GLU A 9 5.61 10.80 14.92
C GLU A 9 5.99 10.10 16.22
N VAL A 10 6.23 8.80 16.18
CA VAL A 10 6.67 8.00 17.34
C VAL A 10 7.99 8.52 17.90
N SER A 11 8.94 8.91 17.04
CA SER A 11 10.23 9.46 17.50
C SER A 11 10.07 10.79 18.24
N ARG A 12 9.12 11.64 17.83
CA ARG A 12 8.81 12.92 18.51
C ARG A 12 8.13 12.67 19.85
N GLU A 13 7.19 11.73 19.91
CA GLU A 13 6.51 11.36 21.16
C GLU A 13 7.48 10.77 22.19
N ILE A 14 8.41 9.93 21.74
CA ILE A 14 9.44 9.33 22.58
C ILE A 14 10.57 10.33 22.89
N GLY A 15 10.71 11.42 22.13
CA GLY A 15 11.75 12.44 22.34
C GLY A 15 13.14 12.00 21.90
N VAL A 16 13.22 11.19 20.84
CA VAL A 16 14.47 10.65 20.26
C VAL A 16 14.55 11.06 18.80
N THR A 17 15.75 11.26 18.27
CA THR A 17 15.89 11.62 16.84
C THR A 17 15.43 10.45 15.95
N PRO A 18 14.82 10.72 14.78
CA PRO A 18 14.35 9.66 13.89
C PRO A 18 15.42 8.64 13.51
N ASP A 19 16.68 9.08 13.34
CA ASP A 19 17.79 8.19 12.99
C ASP A 19 18.20 7.27 14.14
N LYS A 20 18.17 7.77 15.39
CA LYS A 20 18.38 6.93 16.57
C LYS A 20 17.26 5.89 16.69
N ALA A 21 16.01 6.28 16.44
CA ALA A 21 14.88 5.35 16.43
C ALA A 21 15.03 4.27 15.33
N ARG A 22 15.53 4.60 14.14
CA ARG A 22 15.84 3.60 13.09
C ARG A 22 16.92 2.63 13.53
N TYR A 23 18.02 3.16 14.06
CA TYR A 23 19.12 2.35 14.57
C TYR A 23 18.63 1.39 15.67
N TRP A 24 17.79 1.88 16.56
CA TRP A 24 17.17 1.13 17.64
C TRP A 24 16.25 0.01 17.15
N LEU A 25 15.41 0.26 16.15
CA LEU A 25 14.59 -0.79 15.52
C LEU A 25 15.46 -1.90 14.91
N SER A 26 16.60 -1.54 14.30
CA SER A 26 17.53 -2.53 13.74
C SER A 26 18.14 -3.43 14.82
N LEU A 27 18.48 -2.87 15.99
CA LEU A 27 18.99 -3.64 17.13
C LEU A 27 17.91 -4.54 17.74
N LEU A 28 16.68 -4.06 17.78
CA LEU A 28 15.51 -4.83 18.22
C LEU A 28 15.11 -5.91 17.20
N GLY A 29 15.61 -5.86 15.97
CA GLY A 29 15.25 -6.81 14.91
C GLY A 29 13.78 -6.69 14.49
N ILE A 30 13.16 -5.53 14.71
CA ILE A 30 11.78 -5.28 14.34
C ILE A 30 11.75 -4.59 12.98
N GLU A 31 11.16 -5.24 12.00
CA GLU A 31 10.96 -4.68 10.67
C GLU A 31 9.75 -3.73 10.68
N ALA A 32 9.97 -2.48 10.25
CA ALA A 32 8.89 -1.52 10.08
C ALA A 32 8.29 -1.63 8.66
N GLU A 33 6.96 -1.59 8.55
CA GLU A 33 6.26 -1.70 7.27
C GLU A 33 6.46 -0.40 6.48
N LYS A 34 7.04 -0.49 5.28
CA LYS A 34 7.24 0.65 4.41
C LYS A 34 6.01 0.85 3.51
N ARG A 35 5.19 1.86 3.83
CA ARG A 35 4.03 2.24 3.01
C ARG A 35 4.25 3.65 2.45
N ASN A 36 4.18 3.82 1.13
CA ASN A 36 4.23 5.13 0.46
C ASN A 36 5.34 6.09 0.93
N ARG A 37 6.59 5.58 1.01
CA ARG A 37 7.80 6.32 1.45
C ARG A 37 7.86 6.69 2.93
N THR A 38 6.87 6.31 3.74
CA THR A 38 6.91 6.43 5.20
C THR A 38 7.06 5.04 5.85
N LEU A 39 7.76 5.00 6.99
CA LEU A 39 7.89 3.81 7.81
C LEU A 39 6.77 3.83 8.84
N ILE A 40 5.85 2.87 8.74
CA ILE A 40 4.76 2.66 9.68
C ILE A 40 5.26 1.70 10.77
N ILE A 41 4.96 2.04 12.01
CA ILE A 41 5.40 1.29 13.19
C ILE A 41 4.18 0.61 13.81
N THR A 42 4.33 -0.66 14.18
CA THR A 42 3.33 -1.37 14.98
C THR A 42 3.29 -0.85 16.42
N PRO A 43 2.15 -0.90 17.11
CA PRO A 43 2.06 -0.42 18.51
C PRO A 43 2.98 -1.17 19.47
N GLU A 44 3.40 -2.40 19.13
CA GLU A 44 4.39 -3.18 19.88
C GLU A 44 5.79 -2.58 19.76
N ALA A 45 6.18 -2.18 18.55
CA ALA A 45 7.45 -1.55 18.27
C ALA A 45 7.58 -0.16 18.94
N GLU A 46 6.47 0.58 19.07
CA GLU A 46 6.42 1.82 19.85
C GLU A 46 6.76 1.58 21.33
N LYS A 47 6.15 0.55 21.94
CA LYS A 47 6.45 0.15 23.33
C LYS A 47 7.90 -0.30 23.50
N ALA A 48 8.43 -1.08 22.56
CA ALA A 48 9.81 -1.54 22.59
C ALA A 48 10.82 -0.38 22.48
N LEU A 49 10.53 0.63 21.64
CA LEU A 49 11.33 1.85 21.53
C LEU A 49 11.29 2.69 22.81
N LEU A 50 10.15 2.76 23.48
CA LEU A 50 10.01 3.44 24.77
C LEU A 50 10.79 2.71 25.88
N GLY A 51 10.74 1.38 25.91
CA GLY A 51 11.58 0.56 26.78
C GLY A 51 13.07 0.80 26.55
N MET A 52 13.50 0.84 25.29
CA MET A 52 14.89 1.14 24.96
C MET A 52 15.34 2.52 25.38
N LYS A 53 14.48 3.55 25.24
CA LYS A 53 14.78 4.89 25.76
C LYS A 53 15.08 4.84 27.26
N ASN A 54 14.27 4.13 28.03
CA ASN A 54 14.42 4.06 29.49
C ASN A 54 15.73 3.39 29.89
N PHE A 55 16.06 2.23 29.30
CA PHE A 55 17.33 1.54 29.59
C PHE A 55 18.56 2.33 29.13
N VAL A 56 18.47 3.04 27.99
CA VAL A 56 19.57 3.92 27.55
C VAL A 56 19.71 5.13 28.49
N ALA A 57 18.61 5.66 29.03
CA ALA A 57 18.64 6.74 30.02
C ALA A 57 19.22 6.28 31.37
N GLU A 58 19.05 5.01 31.73
CA GLU A 58 19.67 4.36 32.89
C GLU A 58 21.18 4.11 32.70
N GLY A 59 21.74 4.42 31.53
CA GLY A 59 23.18 4.35 31.25
C GLY A 59 23.63 3.06 30.57
N PHE A 60 22.71 2.17 30.17
CA PHE A 60 23.07 0.97 29.41
C PHE A 60 23.40 1.31 27.95
N PRO A 61 24.42 0.66 27.35
CA PRO A 61 24.70 0.83 25.93
C PRO A 61 23.53 0.29 25.09
N PRO A 62 23.23 0.89 23.92
CA PRO A 62 22.06 0.53 23.12
C PRO A 62 21.95 -0.96 22.77
N GLY A 63 23.09 -1.65 22.60
CA GLY A 63 23.11 -3.08 22.34
C GLY A 63 22.67 -3.95 23.53
N GLU A 64 23.04 -3.56 24.75
CA GLU A 64 22.59 -4.26 25.97
C GLU A 64 21.15 -3.90 26.33
N ALA A 65 20.78 -2.63 26.15
CA ALA A 65 19.39 -2.17 26.27
C ALA A 65 18.47 -2.95 25.32
N ALA A 66 18.88 -3.15 24.06
CA ALA A 66 18.11 -3.95 23.10
C ALA A 66 17.95 -5.40 23.54
N LYS A 67 19.01 -6.04 24.06
CA LYS A 67 18.92 -7.38 24.62
C LYS A 67 17.95 -7.42 25.80
N ARG A 68 18.04 -6.47 26.72
CA ARG A 68 17.13 -6.39 27.88
C ARG A 68 15.69 -6.10 27.47
N VAL A 69 15.44 -5.31 26.43
CA VAL A 69 14.07 -5.11 25.93
C VAL A 69 13.54 -6.36 25.24
N LYS A 70 14.39 -7.11 24.50
CA LYS A 70 14.01 -8.42 23.94
C LYS A 70 13.71 -9.41 25.05
N THR A 71 14.63 -9.58 25.99
CA THR A 71 14.47 -10.43 27.17
C THR A 71 13.31 -9.97 28.03
N ALA A 72 13.04 -8.68 28.19
CA ALA A 72 11.86 -8.17 28.90
C ALA A 72 10.57 -8.35 28.10
N SER A 73 10.61 -8.37 26.77
CA SER A 73 9.44 -8.71 25.95
C SER A 73 9.15 -10.21 26.00
N ASP A 74 10.20 -11.02 26.03
CA ASP A 74 10.16 -12.48 26.26
C ASP A 74 9.81 -12.80 27.73
N GLU A 75 10.19 -11.94 28.68
CA GLU A 75 9.86 -12.07 30.09
C GLU A 75 8.49 -11.47 30.40
N ILE A 76 7.96 -10.53 29.62
CA ILE A 76 6.53 -10.18 29.67
C ILE A 76 5.69 -11.35 29.14
N GLN A 77 6.23 -12.20 28.25
CA GLN A 77 5.65 -13.52 27.97
C GLN A 77 5.76 -14.51 29.16
N THR A 78 6.61 -14.27 30.17
CA THR A 78 6.75 -15.13 31.37
C THR A 78 6.27 -14.50 32.70
N LEU A 79 5.95 -13.19 32.72
CA LEU A 79 5.55 -12.41 33.90
C LEU A 79 4.09 -11.93 33.86
N PHE A 80 3.41 -12.06 32.73
CA PHE A 80 2.02 -12.51 32.83
C PHE A 80 2.11 -13.98 33.19
N PRO A 81 1.46 -14.48 34.26
CA PRO A 81 1.18 -15.89 34.25
C PRO A 81 0.41 -16.13 32.96
N VAL A 82 1.04 -16.82 31.98
CA VAL A 82 0.34 -17.97 31.40
C VAL A 82 -0.25 -18.61 32.63
N PRO A 83 -1.59 -18.61 32.81
CA PRO A 83 -2.13 -19.35 33.93
C PRO A 83 -1.37 -20.66 33.85
N VAL A 84 -0.68 -21.04 34.93
CA VAL A 84 -0.57 -22.45 35.19
C VAL A 84 -2.05 -22.79 35.15
N VAL A 85 -2.46 -23.32 34.01
CA VAL A 85 -3.49 -24.30 33.95
C VAL A 85 -2.87 -25.28 34.92
N GLN A 86 -3.17 -25.09 36.22
CA GLN A 86 -3.83 -26.13 36.97
C GLN A 86 -4.71 -26.64 35.88
N THR A 87 -4.32 -27.75 35.25
CA THR A 87 -5.34 -28.55 34.64
C THR A 87 -6.32 -28.60 35.79
N PRO A 88 -7.49 -27.91 35.73
CA PRO A 88 -8.58 -28.53 36.42
C PRO A 88 -8.54 -29.95 35.84
N VAL A 89 -9.00 -30.94 36.58
CA VAL A 89 -9.45 -32.11 35.86
C VAL A 89 -10.49 -31.54 34.88
N VAL A 90 -10.04 -31.21 33.67
CA VAL A 90 -10.82 -30.67 32.60
C VAL A 90 -11.59 -31.91 32.32
N ASP A 91 -12.84 -31.93 32.76
CA ASP A 91 -13.77 -32.95 32.34
C ASP A 91 -13.67 -32.98 30.82
N MET A 92 -12.92 -33.95 30.30
CA MET A 92 -12.61 -34.09 28.87
C MET A 92 -13.93 -34.13 28.09
N THR A 93 -14.99 -34.60 28.74
CA THR A 93 -16.38 -34.54 28.28
C THR A 93 -16.86 -33.13 27.98
N VAL A 94 -16.62 -32.14 28.86
CA VAL A 94 -17.07 -30.74 28.67
C VAL A 94 -16.29 -30.04 27.56
N THR A 95 -14.97 -30.24 27.48
CA THR A 95 -14.17 -29.65 26.39
C THR A 95 -14.44 -30.31 25.05
N ASN A 96 -14.62 -31.63 25.00
CA ASN A 96 -14.97 -32.33 23.76
C ASN A 96 -16.36 -31.93 23.27
N ASN A 97 -17.32 -31.72 24.18
CA ASN A 97 -18.64 -31.20 23.83
C ASN A 97 -18.56 -29.76 23.27
N ARG A 98 -17.76 -28.89 23.89
CA ARG A 98 -17.52 -27.52 23.37
C ARG A 98 -16.84 -27.55 22.00
N LEU A 99 -15.82 -28.40 21.82
CA LEU A 99 -15.13 -28.57 20.54
C LEU A 99 -16.11 -29.05 19.45
N GLY A 100 -16.94 -30.05 19.74
CA GLY A 100 -17.96 -30.54 18.82
C GLY A 100 -19.05 -29.50 18.53
N THR A 101 -19.34 -28.59 19.47
CA THR A 101 -20.27 -27.47 19.24
C THR A 101 -19.65 -26.42 18.33
N VAL A 102 -18.37 -26.12 18.52
CA VAL A 102 -17.59 -25.20 17.66
C VAL A 102 -17.46 -25.76 16.25
N GLU A 103 -17.19 -27.06 16.11
CA GLU A 103 -17.09 -27.74 14.82
C GLU A 103 -18.43 -27.66 14.05
N LYS A 104 -19.56 -27.92 14.71
CA LYS A 104 -20.89 -27.76 14.11
C LYS A 104 -21.18 -26.32 13.70
N ALA A 105 -20.80 -25.34 14.53
CA ALA A 105 -20.98 -23.93 14.20
C ALA A 105 -20.13 -23.52 12.99
N LEU A 106 -18.90 -24.04 12.89
CA LEU A 106 -18.03 -23.81 11.73
C LEU A 106 -18.60 -24.42 10.46
N LEU A 107 -19.12 -25.65 10.51
CA LEU A 107 -19.77 -26.29 9.37
C LEU A 107 -20.98 -25.49 8.87
N LEU A 108 -21.83 -25.00 9.78
CA LEU A 108 -22.97 -24.15 9.43
C LEU A 108 -22.54 -22.81 8.81
N LEU A 109 -21.48 -22.20 9.32
CA LEU A 109 -20.94 -20.96 8.74
C LEU A 109 -20.36 -21.19 7.34
N VAL A 110 -19.70 -22.32 7.12
CA VAL A 110 -19.17 -22.70 5.80
C VAL A 110 -20.32 -22.90 4.81
N GLU A 111 -21.35 -23.63 5.20
CA GLU A 111 -22.54 -23.86 4.37
C GLU A 111 -23.26 -22.55 4.03
N GLN A 112 -23.44 -21.67 5.03
CA GLN A 112 -24.04 -20.35 4.81
C GLN A 112 -23.19 -19.48 3.88
N ASN A 113 -21.86 -19.52 4.01
CA ASN A 113 -20.96 -18.81 3.11
C ASN A 113 -21.05 -19.32 1.67
N GLN A 114 -21.13 -20.64 1.48
CA GLN A 114 -21.30 -21.22 0.14
C GLN A 114 -22.61 -20.75 -0.50
N ARG A 115 -23.70 -20.72 0.26
CA ARG A 115 -25.00 -20.23 -0.22
C ARG A 115 -24.94 -18.75 -0.63
N VAL A 116 -24.37 -17.90 0.22
CA VAL A 116 -24.19 -16.47 -0.07
C VAL A 116 -23.33 -16.25 -1.32
N GLN A 117 -22.25 -17.03 -1.49
CA GLN A 117 -21.43 -16.96 -2.69
C GLN A 117 -22.20 -17.35 -3.95
N GLY A 118 -23.05 -18.38 -3.88
CA GLY A 118 -23.94 -18.76 -4.98
C GLY A 118 -24.88 -17.62 -5.38
N GLU A 119 -25.54 -16.99 -4.41
CA GLU A 119 -26.43 -15.84 -4.64
C GLU A 119 -25.69 -14.63 -5.21
N LEU A 120 -24.45 -14.38 -4.78
CA LEU A 120 -23.61 -13.31 -5.36
C LEU A 120 -23.27 -13.57 -6.83
N ILE A 121 -23.03 -14.83 -7.20
CA ILE A 121 -22.75 -15.21 -8.59
C ILE A 121 -24.00 -14.98 -9.45
N SER A 122 -25.18 -15.42 -9.00
CA SER A 122 -26.43 -15.21 -9.74
C SER A 122 -26.75 -13.72 -9.89
N LEU A 123 -26.64 -12.93 -8.81
CA LEU A 123 -26.88 -11.49 -8.86
C LEU A 123 -25.89 -10.74 -9.75
N ARG A 124 -24.64 -11.20 -9.83
CA ARG A 124 -23.66 -10.62 -10.76
C ARG A 124 -24.01 -10.92 -12.21
N GLN A 125 -24.47 -12.13 -12.50
CA GLN A 125 -24.92 -12.50 -13.85
C GLN A 125 -26.15 -11.69 -14.26
N GLU A 126 -27.14 -11.56 -13.38
CA GLU A 126 -28.33 -10.74 -13.62
C GLU A 126 -27.98 -9.27 -13.82
N ASN A 127 -27.10 -8.71 -12.98
CA ASN A 127 -26.63 -7.33 -13.16
C ASN A 127 -25.87 -7.13 -14.48
N ALA A 128 -25.06 -8.09 -14.90
CA ALA A 128 -24.36 -8.02 -16.19
C ALA A 128 -25.36 -8.01 -17.35
N ALA A 129 -26.37 -8.89 -17.30
CA ALA A 129 -27.44 -8.92 -18.30
C ALA A 129 -28.20 -7.59 -18.34
N LEU A 130 -28.63 -7.06 -17.19
CA LEU A 130 -29.33 -5.79 -17.10
C LEU A 130 -28.49 -4.61 -17.59
N ARG A 131 -27.19 -4.59 -17.31
CA ARG A 131 -26.28 -3.57 -17.83
C ARG A 131 -26.24 -3.57 -19.35
N HIS A 132 -26.25 -4.73 -20.00
CA HIS A 132 -26.31 -4.80 -21.45
C HIS A 132 -27.64 -4.28 -22.02
N TYR A 133 -28.76 -4.41 -21.31
CA TYR A 133 -30.06 -3.88 -21.76
C TYR A 133 -30.22 -2.38 -21.52
N LEU A 134 -29.67 -1.86 -20.41
CA LEU A 134 -29.89 -0.49 -19.96
C LEU A 134 -28.82 0.49 -20.43
N MET A 135 -27.61 0.02 -20.72
CA MET A 135 -26.55 0.89 -21.22
C MET A 135 -26.65 1.06 -22.74
N PRO A 136 -26.55 2.30 -23.26
CA PRO A 136 -26.45 2.50 -24.70
C PRO A 136 -25.20 1.79 -25.24
N PRO A 137 -25.25 1.24 -26.46
CA PRO A 137 -24.12 0.52 -27.04
C PRO A 137 -22.88 1.39 -27.03
N GLU A 138 -21.74 0.82 -26.62
CA GLU A 138 -20.46 1.52 -26.61
C GLU A 138 -20.17 2.05 -28.01
N GLN A 139 -20.26 3.37 -28.18
CA GLN A 139 -19.96 3.99 -29.46
C GLN A 139 -18.47 3.78 -29.73
N PRO A 140 -18.09 3.32 -30.93
CA PRO A 140 -16.68 3.18 -31.29
C PRO A 140 -16.03 4.55 -31.11
N THR A 141 -14.94 4.59 -30.35
CA THR A 141 -14.19 5.81 -30.10
C THR A 141 -13.64 6.31 -31.43
N LEU A 142 -14.26 7.37 -31.97
CA LEU A 142 -13.75 8.01 -33.17
C LEU A 142 -12.34 8.52 -32.84
N PRO A 143 -11.32 8.19 -33.66
CA PRO A 143 -9.97 8.66 -33.42
C PRO A 143 -9.97 10.19 -33.50
N VAL A 144 -9.82 10.83 -32.34
CA VAL A 144 -9.70 12.29 -32.24
C VAL A 144 -8.41 12.68 -32.93
N THR A 145 -8.51 13.30 -34.10
CA THR A 145 -7.35 13.84 -34.80
C THR A 145 -6.85 15.04 -33.99
N PRO A 146 -5.63 15.00 -33.43
CA PRO A 146 -5.10 16.13 -32.68
C PRO A 146 -5.01 17.34 -33.63
N TRP A 147 -5.44 18.49 -33.13
CA TRP A 147 -5.36 19.75 -33.88
C TRP A 147 -3.91 20.01 -34.32
N GLN A 148 -3.70 20.20 -35.63
CA GLN A 148 -2.40 20.56 -36.19
C GLN A 148 -2.45 22.02 -36.65
N PRO A 149 -1.39 22.82 -36.38
CA PRO A 149 -1.32 24.19 -36.88
C PRO A 149 -1.30 24.20 -38.41
N GLU A 150 -1.97 25.18 -39.02
CA GLU A 150 -1.97 25.37 -40.46
C GLU A 150 -0.53 25.54 -40.96
N LYS A 151 -0.05 24.59 -41.79
CA LYS A 151 1.26 24.70 -42.42
C LYS A 151 1.22 25.94 -43.34
N GLY A 152 2.18 26.85 -43.13
CA GLY A 152 2.29 28.05 -43.97
C GLY A 152 2.40 27.66 -45.44
N LYS A 153 1.72 28.39 -46.32
CA LYS A 153 1.78 28.16 -47.77
C LYS A 153 3.22 28.33 -48.27
N ASP A 154 3.67 27.40 -49.11
CA ASP A 154 5.01 27.44 -49.68
C ASP A 154 5.16 28.68 -50.57
N PRO A 155 6.26 29.42 -50.46
CA PRO A 155 6.47 30.65 -51.22
C PRO A 155 6.76 30.39 -52.71
N LEU A 156 6.79 29.11 -53.13
CA LEU A 156 7.02 28.66 -54.52
C LEU A 156 5.78 28.07 -55.19
N GLU A 157 4.70 27.84 -54.43
CA GLU A 157 3.43 27.38 -54.97
C GLU A 157 2.80 28.49 -55.82
N GLY A 158 2.49 28.19 -57.08
CA GLY A 158 1.87 29.14 -58.02
C GLY A 158 2.81 30.02 -58.86
N LEU A 159 4.13 30.00 -58.63
CA LEU A 159 5.10 30.77 -59.43
C LEU A 159 5.58 30.00 -60.67
N ALA A 160 5.84 30.74 -61.76
CA ALA A 160 6.46 30.19 -62.96
C ALA A 160 7.91 29.75 -62.69
N TRP A 161 8.43 28.80 -63.47
CA TRP A 161 9.74 28.18 -63.22
C TRP A 161 10.90 29.18 -63.13
N TYR A 162 10.89 30.25 -63.94
CA TYR A 162 11.93 31.28 -63.91
C TYR A 162 11.82 32.18 -62.67
N GLN A 163 10.61 32.42 -62.17
CA GLN A 163 10.39 33.15 -60.92
C GLN A 163 10.82 32.32 -59.72
N ARG A 164 10.64 30.99 -59.76
CA ARG A 164 11.17 30.07 -58.75
C ARG A 164 12.70 30.12 -58.71
N ALA A 165 13.35 30.04 -59.88
CA ALA A 165 14.81 30.14 -59.96
C ALA A 165 15.31 31.49 -59.44
N TRP A 166 14.60 32.58 -59.76
CA TRP A 166 14.93 33.90 -59.25
C TRP A 166 14.84 33.98 -57.72
N VAL A 167 13.75 33.51 -57.12
CA VAL A 167 13.58 33.50 -55.66
C VAL A 167 14.61 32.59 -54.98
N GLN A 168 14.99 31.46 -55.60
CA GLN A 168 16.05 30.57 -55.10
C GLN A 168 17.42 31.25 -55.07
N VAL A 169 17.77 32.03 -56.09
CA VAL A 169 19.10 32.63 -56.22
C VAL A 169 19.20 33.93 -55.43
N PHE A 170 18.17 34.78 -55.48
CA PHE A 170 18.23 36.14 -54.94
C PHE A 170 17.55 36.31 -53.59
N GLU A 171 16.59 35.46 -53.21
CA GLU A 171 15.87 35.57 -51.93
C GLU A 171 15.90 34.26 -51.10
N PRO A 172 17.08 33.68 -50.83
CA PRO A 172 17.18 32.40 -50.13
C PRO A 172 16.64 32.45 -48.69
N TRP A 173 16.51 33.64 -48.09
CA TRP A 173 15.96 33.81 -46.75
C TRP A 173 14.46 33.46 -46.68
N LYS A 174 13.69 33.62 -47.76
CA LYS A 174 12.25 33.26 -47.80
C LYS A 174 12.02 31.75 -47.68
N MET A 175 13.01 30.95 -48.09
CA MET A 175 12.96 29.48 -48.05
C MET A 175 13.33 28.89 -46.69
N ARG A 176 14.12 29.61 -45.89
CA ARG A 176 14.63 29.09 -44.60
C ARG A 176 13.55 28.81 -43.56
N ARG A 177 12.36 29.40 -43.71
CA ARG A 177 11.22 29.19 -42.82
C ARG A 177 10.43 27.91 -43.10
N TYR A 178 10.72 27.24 -44.22
CA TYR A 178 10.01 26.05 -44.70
C TYR A 178 10.92 24.80 -44.77
N ALA A 179 12.21 24.95 -44.42
CA ALA A 179 13.21 23.87 -44.46
C ALA A 179 13.32 23.06 -43.15
N SER A 180 12.36 23.24 -42.23
CA SER A 180 12.29 22.57 -40.92
C SER A 180 11.06 21.69 -40.81
#